data_AF-A0A359LU65-F1
#
_entry.id   AF-A0A359LU65-F1
#
_cell.length_a   1.000
_cell.length_b   1.000
_cell.length_c   1.000
_cell.angle_alpha   90.00
_cell.angle_beta   90.00
_cell.angle_gamma   90.00
#
_symmetry.space_group_name_H-M   'P 1'
#
loop_
_entity.id
_entity.type
_entity.pdbx_description
1 polymer ?
#
loop_
_entity_poly.entity_id
_entity_poly.type
_entity_poly.pdbx_seq_one_letter_code
_entity_poly.pdbx_strand_id
1 'polypeptide(L)' 'MRLLVTGGAGFIGSHLCDRLLAEGHSVVVLDNLITGAPRNLSHLAHDPGFQFIQHDAT' A
#
# COMPACT_ATOMS: atom_id res chain seq x y z
N MET A 1 -0.03 -14.29 4.06
CA MET A 1 -1.48 -13.99 3.90
C MET A 1 -1.63 -12.85 2.89
N ARG A 2 -2.84 -12.62 2.34
CA ARG A 2 -3.12 -11.48 1.45
C ARG A 2 -3.94 -10.43 2.20
N LEU A 3 -3.41 -9.21 2.34
CA LEU A 3 -3.92 -8.17 3.23
C LEU A 3 -4.33 -6.93 2.42
N LEU A 4 -5.46 -6.31 2.79
CA LEU A 4 -5.90 -5.03 2.24
C LEU A 4 -5.53 -3.91 3.21
N VAL A 5 -4.86 -2.87 2.70
CA VAL A 5 -4.51 -1.66 3.45
C VAL A 5 -5.20 -0.48 2.78
N THR A 6 -6.21 0.08 3.44
CA THR A 6 -6.83 1.35 3.02
C THR A 6 -5.99 2.53 3.48
N GLY A 7 -5.82 3.56 2.65
CA GLY A 7 -4.96 4.70 2.99
C GLY A 7 -3.46 4.37 2.94
N GLY A 8 -3.09 3.34 2.18
CA GLY A 8 -1.70 2.84 2.11
C GLY A 8 -0.71 3.84 1.52
N ALA A 9 -1.15 4.84 0.76
CA ALA A 9 -0.27 5.88 0.23
C ALA A 9 -0.01 7.01 1.25
N GLY A 10 -0.61 6.95 2.44
CA GLY A 10 -0.34 7.85 3.56
C GLY A 10 0.94 7.51 4.35
N PHE A 11 1.27 8.33 5.36
CA PHE A 11 2.47 8.13 6.19
C PHE A 11 2.47 6.77 6.90
N ILE A 12 1.43 6.49 7.70
CA ILE A 12 1.36 5.23 8.45
C ILE A 12 1.14 4.04 7.51
N GLY A 13 0.26 4.21 6.51
CA GLY A 13 -0.09 3.15 5.58
C GLY A 13 1.11 2.61 4.80
N SER A 14 1.99 3.49 4.31
CA SER A 14 3.16 3.08 3.52
C SER A 14 4.17 2.29 4.36
N HIS A 15 4.48 2.77 5.58
CA HIS A 15 5.34 2.03 6.51
C HIS A 15 4.75 0.69 6.96
N LEU A 16 3.42 0.60 7.11
CA LEU A 16 2.76 -0.67 7.38
C LEU A 16 2.92 -1.64 6.19
N CYS A 17 2.78 -1.14 4.96
CA CYS A 17 3.01 -1.96 3.76
C CYS A 17 4.43 -2.52 3.72
N ASP A 18 5.44 -1.69 4.00
CA ASP A 18 6.85 -2.13 4.09
C ASP A 18 7.00 -3.29 5.08
N ARG A 19 6.44 -3.12 6.28
CA ARG A 19 6.54 -4.12 7.35
C ARG A 19 5.88 -5.45 6.96
N LEU A 20 4.68 -5.39 6.39
CA LEU A 20 3.91 -6.58 6.02
C LEU A 20 4.56 -7.35 4.86
N LEU A 21 5.08 -6.64 3.86
CA LEU A 21 5.84 -7.27 2.76
C LEU A 21 7.12 -7.92 3.29
N ALA A 22 7.83 -7.27 4.21
CA ALA A 22 9.02 -7.84 4.86
C ALA A 22 8.73 -9.10 5.71
N GLU A 23 7.48 -9.29 6.16
CA GLU A 23 7.02 -10.52 6.84
C GLU A 23 6.61 -11.63 5.86
N GLY A 24 6.74 -11.41 4.55
CA GLY A 24 6.32 -12.37 3.53
C GLY A 24 4.82 -12.39 3.29
N HIS A 25 4.10 -11.32 3.63
CA HIS A 25 2.70 -11.15 3.25
C HIS A 25 2.58 -10.48 1.89
N SER A 26 1.46 -10.71 1.20
CA SER A 26 1.08 -9.92 0.03
C SER A 26 0.16 -8.78 0.47
N VAL A 27 0.40 -7.58 -0.04
CA VAL A 27 -0.31 -6.37 0.33
C VAL A 27 -1.00 -5.77 -0.89
N VAL A 28 -2.31 -5.53 -0.76
CA VAL A 28 -3.08 -4.70 -1.67
C VAL A 28 -3.34 -3.38 -0.99
N VAL A 29 -2.87 -2.29 -1.58
CA VAL A 29 -3.21 -0.94 -1.13
C VAL A 29 -4.43 -0.44 -1.89
N LEU A 30 -5.39 0.12 -1.14
CA LEU A 30 -6.50 0.90 -1.68
C LEU A 30 -6.40 2.34 -1.18
N ASP A 31 -6.28 3.30 -2.08
CA ASP A 31 -6.10 4.71 -1.70
C ASP A 31 -6.70 5.63 -2.78
N ASN A 32 -7.33 6.73 -2.37
CA ASN A 32 -7.90 7.72 -3.28
C ASN A 32 -6.93 8.87 -3.60
N LEU A 33 -5.76 8.91 -2.98
CA LEU A 33 -4.69 9.89 -3.16
C LEU A 33 -5.08 11.34 -2.82
N ILE A 34 -6.14 11.55 -2.01
CA ILE A 34 -6.53 12.90 -1.58
C ILE A 34 -5.45 13.52 -0.66
N THR A 35 -4.96 12.74 0.31
CA THR A 35 -3.86 13.13 1.21
C THR A 35 -2.63 12.23 1.09
N GLY A 36 -2.80 11.04 0.50
CA GLY A 36 -1.72 10.11 0.19
C GLY A 36 -0.87 10.58 -0.99
N ALA A 37 0.36 10.07 -1.09
CA ALA A 37 1.25 10.40 -2.19
C ALA A 37 1.82 9.12 -2.84
N PRO A 38 1.73 8.95 -4.17
CA PRO A 38 2.25 7.76 -4.85
C PRO A 38 3.73 7.49 -4.59
N ARG A 39 4.53 8.56 -4.37
CA ARG A 39 5.95 8.45 -4.01
C ARG A 39 6.19 7.59 -2.76
N ASN A 40 5.24 7.58 -1.81
CA ASN A 40 5.35 6.80 -0.57
C ASN A 40 5.25 5.28 -0.81
N LEU A 41 4.83 4.85 -2.01
CA LEU A 41 4.71 3.43 -2.39
C LEU A 41 5.57 3.08 -3.60
N SER A 42 6.25 4.06 -4.20
CA SER A 42 6.97 3.88 -5.47
C SER A 42 8.08 2.83 -5.41
N HIS A 43 8.73 2.68 -4.25
CA HIS A 43 9.76 1.65 -4.02
C HIS A 43 9.19 0.23 -3.93
N LEU A 44 7.88 0.09 -3.67
CA LEU A 44 7.19 -1.21 -3.59
C LEU A 44 6.69 -1.69 -4.95
N ALA A 45 6.74 -0.86 -6.00
CA ALA A 45 6.15 -1.16 -7.30
C ALA A 45 6.73 -2.41 -8.00
N HIS A 46 7.93 -2.84 -7.60
CA HIS A 46 8.59 -4.04 -8.14
C HIS A 46 8.49 -5.26 -7.23
N ASP A 47 7.88 -5.13 -6.05
CA ASP A 47 7.67 -6.26 -5.15
C ASP A 47 6.51 -7.14 -5.69
N PRO A 48 6.73 -8.44 -5.94
CA PRO A 48 5.69 -9.33 -6.47
C PRO A 48 4.51 -9.54 -5.50
N GLY A 49 4.70 -9.24 -4.21
CA GLY A 49 3.66 -9.26 -3.19
C GLY A 49 2.84 -7.98 -3.11
N PHE A 50 3.21 -6.91 -3.84
CA PHE A 50 2.56 -5.61 -3.76
C PHE A 50 1.60 -5.35 -4.92
N GLN A 51 0.43 -4.80 -4.60
CA GLN A 51 -0.54 -4.31 -5.58
C GLN A 51 -1.12 -2.98 -5.10
N PHE A 52 -1.25 -2.01 -6.00
CA PHE A 52 -1.91 -0.74 -5.74
C PHE A 52 -3.21 -0.62 -6.54
N ILE A 53 -4.28 -0.18 -5.88
CA ILE A 53 -5.58 0.11 -6.47
C ILE A 53 -5.95 1.53 -6.06
N GLN A 54 -6.06 2.44 -7.04
CA GLN A 54 -6.58 3.77 -6.79
C GLN A 54 -8.11 3.71 -6.75
N HIS A 55 -8.71 3.94 -5.58
CA HIS A 55 -10.16 3.90 -5.42
C HIS A 55 -10.60 4.66 -4.16
N ASP A 56 -11.83 5.19 -4.20
CA ASP A 56 -12.48 5.79 -3.04
C ASP A 56 -13.30 4.74 -2.28
N ALA A 57 -13.20 4.70 -0.96
CA ALA A 57 -13.78 3.63 -0.15
C ALA A 57 -15.20 3.93 0.37
N THR A 58 -15.74 5.11 0.05
CA THR A 58 -17.07 5.58 0.48
C THR A 58 -18.09 5.56 -0.64
#